data_AF-A0A7D3Y864-F1
#
_entry.id   AF-A0A7D3Y864-F1
#
_cell.length_a   1.000
_cell.length_b   1.000
_cell.length_c   1.000
_cell.angle_alpha   90.00
_cell.angle_beta   90.00
_cell.angle_gamma   90.00
#
_symmetry.space_group_name_H-M   'P 1'
#
loop_
_entity.id
_entity.type
_entity.pdbx_description
1 polymer ?
#
loop_
_entity_poly.entity_id
_entity_poly.type
_entity_poly.pdbx_seq_one_letter_code
_entity_poly.pdbx_strand_id
1 'polypeptide(L)'
;MGDWNLSDAYSEQKGDTLSLELGSSLYEYLLGSPSFTSEIQQVRREIFRSLGIYLPSIRIRSSSSNAPNQYMIRLRGEQAAEGVLCPPLFFSEKEEGDSLHPVRRSHGVWEEEGEESCQDIVTSHLRQILNRRIESLVTYEMASRWLSQANTHSPELVKELNQQGMTIGILWSVMKLLLEERIPLHPFEELLETMLDFYLQHPHEGYTPPEWTRFHPSDIAKYISSRKKERRVREGKQFINVISFSK
;
A
#
# COMPACT_ATOMS: atom_id res chain seq x y z
N MET A 1 -6.45 39.35 17.51
CA MET A 1 -6.11 38.26 16.57
C MET A 1 -5.48 37.19 17.43
N GLY A 2 -6.02 35.97 17.44
CA GLY A 2 -5.38 34.88 18.20
C GLY A 2 -4.00 34.65 17.63
N ASP A 3 -2.98 34.63 18.48
CA ASP A 3 -1.62 34.37 18.06
C ASP A 3 -1.57 32.98 17.43
N TRP A 4 -1.28 32.94 16.13
CA TRP A 4 -1.03 31.70 15.39
C TRP A 4 0.14 31.00 16.05
N ASN A 5 -0.14 29.87 16.71
CA ASN A 5 0.82 29.18 17.56
C ASN A 5 1.31 27.88 16.91
N LEU A 6 2.33 27.27 17.53
CA LEU A 6 2.94 26.04 17.01
C LEU A 6 1.93 24.88 16.91
N SER A 7 0.92 24.81 17.77
CA SER A 7 -0.12 23.77 17.70
C SER A 7 -1.00 23.96 16.47
N ASP A 8 -1.37 25.21 16.15
CA ASP A 8 -2.13 25.54 14.94
C ASP A 8 -1.32 25.16 13.70
N ALA A 9 -0.06 25.61 13.63
CA ALA A 9 0.86 25.28 12.53
C ALA A 9 1.07 23.76 12.39
N TYR A 10 1.23 23.02 13.49
CA TYR A 10 1.40 21.55 13.46
C TYR A 10 0.13 20.83 13.00
N SER A 11 -1.05 21.38 13.31
CA SER A 11 -2.33 20.81 12.87
C SER A 11 -2.58 21.01 11.37
N GLU A 12 -2.11 22.14 10.80
CA GLU A 12 -2.20 22.44 9.37
C GLU A 12 -1.25 21.59 8.51
N GLN A 13 -0.18 21.04 9.09
CA GLN A 13 0.73 20.11 8.41
C GLN A 13 0.10 18.74 8.08
N LYS A 14 -1.14 18.48 8.50
CA LYS A 14 -1.87 17.25 8.15
C LYS A 14 -2.29 17.26 6.68
N GLY A 15 -1.33 17.01 5.79
CA GLY A 15 -1.57 16.73 4.38
C GLY A 15 -2.26 15.39 4.17
N ASP A 16 -2.92 15.24 3.03
CA ASP A 16 -3.49 13.97 2.61
C ASP A 16 -2.38 12.95 2.33
N THR A 17 -2.49 11.77 2.95
CA THR A 17 -1.54 10.68 2.68
C THR A 17 -1.69 10.16 1.25
N LEU A 18 -2.92 10.15 0.73
CA LEU A 18 -3.26 9.72 -0.63
C LEU A 18 -4.31 10.68 -1.21
N SER A 19 -3.99 11.34 -2.32
CA SER A 19 -4.98 12.16 -3.04
C SER A 19 -4.96 11.91 -4.55
N LEU A 20 -6.15 11.96 -5.14
CA LEU A 20 -6.39 12.00 -6.57
C LEU A 20 -7.02 13.36 -6.88
N GLU A 21 -6.24 14.22 -7.52
CA GLU A 21 -6.66 15.56 -7.93
C GLU A 21 -7.08 15.51 -9.38
N LEU A 22 -8.30 15.96 -9.67
CA LEU A 22 -8.89 15.92 -11.00
C LEU A 22 -9.12 17.36 -11.49
N GLY A 23 -8.81 17.64 -12.75
CA GLY A 23 -9.30 18.83 -13.42
C GLY A 23 -10.84 18.87 -13.44
N SER A 24 -11.42 20.04 -13.63
CA SER A 24 -12.88 20.25 -13.51
C SER A 24 -13.69 19.29 -14.39
N SER A 25 -13.37 19.17 -15.67
CA SER A 25 -14.09 18.29 -16.62
C SER A 25 -13.96 16.81 -16.24
N LEU A 26 -12.78 16.36 -15.81
CA LEU A 26 -12.61 14.99 -15.33
C LEU A 26 -13.33 14.72 -14.02
N TYR A 27 -13.32 15.68 -13.10
CA TYR A 27 -14.01 15.55 -11.82
C TYR A 27 -15.51 15.35 -12.02
N GLU A 28 -16.12 16.18 -12.87
CA GLU A 28 -17.54 16.08 -13.22
C GLU A 28 -17.88 14.76 -13.91
N TYR A 29 -17.10 14.35 -14.91
CA TYR A 29 -17.31 13.09 -15.63
C TYR A 29 -17.18 11.86 -14.72
N LEU A 30 -16.07 11.76 -13.97
CA LEU A 30 -15.77 10.58 -13.15
C LEU A 30 -16.68 10.47 -11.92
N LEU A 31 -17.01 11.58 -11.25
CA LEU A 31 -17.94 11.53 -10.11
C LEU A 31 -19.41 11.49 -10.54
N GLY A 32 -19.73 11.85 -11.78
CA GLY A 32 -21.04 11.60 -12.36
C GLY A 32 -21.34 10.10 -12.51
N SER A 33 -20.30 9.27 -12.64
CA SER A 33 -20.40 7.81 -12.68
C SER A 33 -20.59 7.23 -11.27
N PRO A 34 -21.67 6.47 -10.99
CA PRO A 34 -21.88 5.85 -9.68
C PRO A 34 -20.85 4.76 -9.35
N SER A 35 -20.19 4.17 -10.36
CA SER A 35 -19.25 3.06 -10.17
C SER A 35 -17.84 3.50 -9.76
N PHE A 36 -17.41 4.71 -10.11
CA PHE A 36 -16.02 5.13 -9.94
C PHE A 36 -15.55 5.07 -8.48
N THR A 37 -16.35 5.60 -7.55
CA THR A 37 -16.00 5.54 -6.11
C THR A 37 -15.89 4.11 -5.60
N SER A 38 -16.70 3.19 -6.13
CA SER A 38 -16.68 1.77 -5.78
C SER A 38 -15.43 1.07 -6.32
N GLU A 39 -14.98 1.40 -7.52
CA GLU A 39 -13.73 0.88 -8.09
C GLU A 39 -12.50 1.35 -7.31
N ILE A 40 -12.46 2.61 -6.89
CA ILE A 40 -11.38 3.12 -6.03
C ILE A 40 -11.34 2.38 -4.69
N GLN A 41 -12.51 2.03 -4.12
CA GLN A 41 -12.58 1.17 -2.93
C GLN A 41 -12.11 -0.26 -3.23
N GLN A 42 -12.43 -0.80 -4.40
CA GLN A 42 -11.99 -2.13 -4.81
C GLN A 42 -10.47 -2.21 -4.91
N VAL A 43 -9.80 -1.21 -5.49
CA VAL A 43 -8.34 -1.12 -5.52
C VAL A 43 -7.73 -1.24 -4.12
N ARG A 44 -8.30 -0.53 -3.14
CA ARG A 44 -7.85 -0.62 -1.73
C ARG A 44 -8.04 -2.03 -1.15
N ARG A 45 -9.16 -2.69 -1.45
CA ARG A 45 -9.44 -4.06 -0.98
C ARG A 45 -8.54 -5.10 -1.64
N GLU A 46 -8.23 -4.93 -2.92
CA GLU A 46 -7.30 -5.81 -3.64
C GLU A 46 -5.91 -5.75 -3.03
N ILE A 47 -5.39 -4.55 -2.78
CA ILE A 47 -4.09 -4.35 -2.13
C ILE A 47 -4.09 -4.94 -0.71
N PHE A 48 -5.17 -4.78 0.05
CA PHE A 48 -5.30 -5.41 1.36
C PHE A 48 -5.25 -6.94 1.26
N ARG A 49 -5.98 -7.55 0.31
CA ARG A 49 -5.97 -9.01 0.11
C ARG A 49 -4.61 -9.53 -0.34
N SER A 50 -3.88 -8.77 -1.15
CA SER A 50 -2.58 -9.20 -1.65
C SER A 50 -1.46 -9.05 -0.62
N LEU A 51 -1.41 -7.92 0.10
CA LEU A 51 -0.28 -7.55 0.95
C LEU A 51 -0.60 -7.44 2.45
N GLY A 52 -1.87 -7.46 2.85
CA GLY A 52 -2.28 -7.41 4.26
C GLY A 52 -2.18 -6.03 4.89
N ILE A 53 -1.93 -4.99 4.07
CA ILE A 53 -1.88 -3.60 4.52
C ILE A 53 -3.22 -2.91 4.30
N TYR A 54 -3.76 -2.33 5.37
CA TYR A 54 -4.91 -1.43 5.27
C TYR A 54 -4.45 -0.07 4.76
N LEU A 55 -4.91 0.33 3.57
CA LEU A 55 -4.61 1.66 3.03
C LEU A 55 -5.53 2.74 3.61
N PRO A 56 -5.02 3.97 3.86
CA PRO A 56 -5.88 5.11 4.21
C PRO A 56 -6.89 5.42 3.09
N SER A 57 -7.88 6.27 3.39
CA SER A 57 -8.81 6.75 2.37
C SER A 57 -8.06 7.55 1.30
N ILE A 58 -8.49 7.36 0.05
CA ILE A 58 -7.96 8.11 -1.09
C ILE A 58 -8.87 9.32 -1.26
N ARG A 59 -8.35 10.52 -1.03
CA ARG A 59 -9.15 11.75 -1.18
C ARG A 59 -9.24 12.13 -2.65
N ILE A 60 -10.44 12.14 -3.19
CA ILE A 60 -10.72 12.61 -4.55
C ILE A 60 -11.13 14.08 -4.45
N ARG A 61 -10.46 14.98 -5.17
CA ARG A 61 -10.76 16.41 -5.14
C ARG A 61 -10.67 17.04 -6.53
N SER A 62 -11.50 18.05 -6.76
CA SER A 62 -11.31 18.94 -7.91
C SER A 62 -10.12 19.86 -7.64
N SER A 63 -9.30 20.10 -8.65
CA SER A 63 -8.17 21.01 -8.60
C SER A 63 -8.27 22.02 -9.73
N SER A 64 -8.38 23.30 -9.37
CA SER A 64 -8.37 24.41 -10.32
C SER A 64 -6.97 24.69 -10.90
N SER A 65 -5.91 24.14 -10.29
CA SER A 65 -4.54 24.28 -10.81
C SER A 65 -4.25 23.32 -11.97
N ASN A 66 -5.04 22.25 -12.12
CA ASN A 66 -4.86 21.25 -13.16
C ASN A 66 -5.63 21.65 -14.42
N ALA A 67 -5.13 21.28 -15.59
CA ALA A 67 -5.92 21.42 -16.82
C ALA A 67 -7.23 20.60 -16.71
N PRO A 68 -8.32 20.98 -17.39
CA PRO A 68 -9.65 20.36 -17.20
C PRO A 68 -9.65 18.84 -17.36
N ASN A 69 -8.79 18.34 -18.24
CA ASN A 69 -8.65 16.95 -18.64
C ASN A 69 -7.43 16.23 -18.01
N GLN A 70 -6.80 16.85 -17.01
CA GLN A 70 -5.62 16.31 -16.34
C GLN A 70 -5.97 15.77 -14.95
N TYR A 71 -5.33 14.67 -14.57
CA TYR A 71 -5.34 14.18 -13.19
C TYR A 71 -3.93 14.10 -12.61
N MET A 72 -3.86 14.16 -11.28
CA MET A 72 -2.63 14.10 -10.51
C MET A 72 -2.84 13.16 -9.31
N ILE A 73 -1.96 12.16 -9.18
CA ILE A 73 -1.91 11.28 -8.03
C ILE A 73 -0.80 11.79 -7.11
N ARG A 74 -1.16 12.12 -5.86
CA ARG A 74 -0.18 12.51 -4.83
C ARG A 74 -0.15 11.53 -3.69
N LEU A 75 1.06 11.29 -3.20
CA LEU A 75 1.33 10.49 -2.01
C LEU A 75 2.04 11.39 -1.02
N ARG A 76 1.42 11.65 0.14
CA ARG A 76 1.95 12.55 1.19
C ARG A 76 2.36 13.94 0.65
N GLY A 77 1.54 14.49 -0.24
CA GLY A 77 1.78 15.79 -0.88
C GLY A 77 2.73 15.77 -2.09
N GLU A 78 3.55 14.73 -2.23
CA GLU A 78 4.45 14.58 -3.38
C GLU A 78 3.68 14.09 -4.62
N GLN A 79 3.98 14.68 -5.77
CA GLN A 79 3.48 14.22 -7.06
C GLN A 79 4.08 12.85 -7.39
N ALA A 80 3.24 11.83 -7.42
CA ALA A 80 3.66 10.46 -7.73
C ALA A 80 3.39 10.08 -9.18
N ALA A 81 2.32 10.60 -9.77
CA ALA A 81 2.01 10.43 -11.18
C ALA A 81 1.00 11.46 -11.67
N GLU A 82 0.93 11.64 -12.98
CA GLU A 82 -0.08 12.45 -13.65
C GLU A 82 -0.47 11.83 -15.00
N GLY A 83 -1.56 12.31 -15.57
CA GLY A 83 -1.96 11.95 -16.93
C GLY A 83 -3.04 12.88 -17.46
N VAL A 84 -3.23 12.82 -18.77
CA VAL A 84 -4.30 13.53 -19.48
C VAL A 84 -5.22 12.50 -20.12
N LEU A 85 -6.52 12.73 -20.05
CA LEU A 85 -7.55 11.86 -20.59
C LEU A 85 -8.56 12.68 -21.40
N CYS A 86 -9.31 12.06 -22.29
CA CYS A 86 -10.27 12.77 -23.13
C CYS A 86 -11.68 12.21 -22.92
N PRO A 87 -12.38 12.50 -21.80
CA PRO A 87 -13.75 12.06 -21.62
C PRO A 87 -14.67 12.71 -22.68
N PRO A 88 -15.73 12.02 -23.15
CA PRO A 88 -16.15 10.67 -22.79
C PRO A 88 -15.51 9.56 -23.64
N LEU A 89 -14.43 9.84 -24.38
CA LEU A 89 -13.79 8.92 -25.31
C LEU A 89 -13.05 7.79 -24.58
N PHE A 90 -12.88 6.70 -25.29
CA PHE A 90 -12.07 5.54 -24.94
C PHE A 90 -10.70 5.66 -25.59
N PHE A 91 -9.69 5.04 -24.98
CA PHE A 91 -8.36 4.93 -25.55
C PHE A 91 -8.21 3.60 -26.28
N SER A 92 -7.61 3.64 -27.47
CA SER A 92 -7.22 2.46 -28.24
C SER A 92 -5.78 2.57 -28.68
N GLU A 93 -4.99 1.51 -28.46
CA GLU A 93 -3.58 1.47 -28.88
C GLU A 93 -3.47 1.37 -30.40
N LYS A 94 -2.69 2.28 -31.00
CA LYS A 94 -2.44 2.35 -32.44
C LYS A 94 -1.03 2.90 -32.68
N GLU A 95 -0.26 2.26 -33.56
CA GLU A 95 1.15 2.62 -33.80
C GLU A 95 1.32 4.07 -34.31
N GLU A 96 0.35 4.59 -35.07
CA GLU A 96 0.36 5.95 -35.64
C GLU A 96 -0.48 6.96 -34.83
N GLY A 97 -0.73 6.69 -33.54
CA GLY A 97 -1.52 7.56 -32.68
C GLY A 97 -0.73 8.74 -32.07
N ASP A 98 -1.33 9.94 -32.10
CA ASP A 98 -0.74 11.16 -31.53
C ASP A 98 -0.84 11.24 -29.99
N SER A 99 -1.64 10.36 -29.36
CA SER A 99 -1.84 10.33 -27.91
C SER A 99 -1.00 9.22 -27.26
N LEU A 100 -0.59 9.45 -26.01
CA LEU A 100 0.14 8.46 -25.22
C LEU A 100 -0.71 7.96 -24.06
N HIS A 101 -0.77 6.64 -23.88
CA HIS A 101 -1.40 6.03 -22.73
C HIS A 101 -0.67 6.46 -21.44
N PRO A 102 -1.34 7.01 -20.41
CA PRO A 102 -0.65 7.59 -19.24
C PRO A 102 0.08 6.55 -18.38
N VAL A 103 -0.46 5.32 -18.31
CA VAL A 103 0.15 4.16 -17.63
C VAL A 103 1.20 3.45 -18.50
N ARG A 104 0.79 2.96 -19.67
CA ARG A 104 1.61 2.08 -20.55
C ARG A 104 2.63 2.84 -21.38
N ARG A 105 2.44 4.15 -21.59
CA ARG A 105 3.25 5.00 -22.49
C ARG A 105 3.29 4.52 -23.94
N SER A 106 2.30 3.74 -24.35
CA SER A 106 2.05 3.31 -25.72
C SER A 106 1.32 4.39 -26.53
N HIS A 107 1.56 4.42 -27.85
CA HIS A 107 0.87 5.30 -28.78
C HIS A 107 -0.57 4.82 -29.04
N GLY A 108 -1.47 5.77 -29.25
CA GLY A 108 -2.87 5.49 -29.52
C GLY A 108 -3.70 6.72 -29.80
N VAL A 109 -5.01 6.51 -29.89
CA VAL A 109 -6.00 7.56 -30.19
C VAL A 109 -7.15 7.51 -29.20
N TRP A 110 -7.82 8.64 -29.03
CA TRP A 110 -9.07 8.73 -28.29
C TRP A 110 -10.25 8.66 -29.26
N GLU A 111 -11.14 7.68 -29.09
CA GLU A 111 -12.27 7.42 -29.98
C GLU A 111 -13.54 7.04 -29.22
N GLU A 112 -14.71 7.10 -29.87
CA GLU A 112 -16.01 6.85 -29.22
C GLU A 112 -16.19 5.38 -28.82
N GLU A 113 -15.68 4.47 -29.64
CA GLU A 113 -15.70 3.03 -29.40
C GLU A 113 -14.25 2.53 -29.33
N GLY A 114 -13.75 2.33 -28.11
CA GLY A 114 -12.37 1.90 -27.88
C GLY A 114 -12.27 0.87 -26.77
N GLU A 115 -11.02 0.54 -26.42
CA GLU A 115 -10.73 -0.59 -25.53
C GLU A 115 -10.84 -0.22 -24.05
N GLU A 116 -10.30 0.93 -23.66
CA GLU A 116 -10.21 1.35 -22.25
C GLU A 116 -10.90 2.70 -22.01
N SER A 117 -11.78 2.74 -21.02
CA SER A 117 -12.42 4.01 -20.62
C SER A 117 -11.47 4.90 -19.83
N CYS A 118 -11.77 6.20 -19.75
CA CYS A 118 -11.05 7.13 -18.87
C CYS A 118 -11.03 6.66 -17.40
N GLN A 119 -12.13 6.04 -16.94
CA GLN A 119 -12.27 5.50 -15.60
C GLN A 119 -11.33 4.31 -15.36
N ASP A 120 -11.27 3.36 -16.30
CA ASP A 120 -10.38 2.19 -16.22
C ASP A 120 -8.91 2.61 -16.15
N ILE A 121 -8.53 3.57 -17.00
CA ILE A 121 -7.15 4.07 -17.07
C ILE A 121 -6.73 4.73 -15.75
N VAL A 122 -7.57 5.59 -15.16
CA VAL A 122 -7.27 6.25 -13.87
C VAL A 122 -7.20 5.24 -12.73
N THR A 123 -8.16 4.33 -12.65
CA THR A 123 -8.20 3.28 -11.63
C THR A 123 -6.97 2.37 -11.74
N SER A 124 -6.60 1.97 -12.96
CA SER A 124 -5.42 1.16 -13.23
C SER A 124 -4.12 1.89 -12.88
N HIS A 125 -4.01 3.17 -13.25
CA HIS A 125 -2.83 3.98 -12.90
C HIS A 125 -2.69 4.12 -11.39
N LEU A 126 -3.79 4.46 -10.69
CA LEU A 126 -3.80 4.57 -9.23
C LEU A 126 -3.34 3.27 -8.58
N ARG A 127 -3.87 2.13 -9.02
CA ARG A 127 -3.45 0.81 -8.54
C ARG A 127 -1.96 0.56 -8.78
N GLN A 128 -1.43 0.89 -9.96
CA GLN A 128 -0.01 0.73 -10.28
C GLN A 128 0.87 1.57 -9.35
N ILE A 129 0.50 2.84 -9.12
CA ILE A 129 1.26 3.76 -8.26
C ILE A 129 1.22 3.33 -6.79
N LEU A 130 0.05 2.95 -6.29
CA LEU A 130 -0.11 2.46 -4.91
C LEU A 130 0.70 1.17 -4.68
N ASN A 131 0.69 0.25 -5.65
CA ASN A 131 1.51 -0.96 -5.57
C ASN A 131 3.00 -0.63 -5.61
N ARG A 132 3.42 0.27 -6.51
CA ARG A 132 4.84 0.63 -6.65
C ARG A 132 5.42 1.25 -5.39
N ARG A 133 4.64 2.07 -4.68
CA ARG A 133 5.09 2.87 -3.53
C ARG A 133 4.47 2.44 -2.19
N ILE A 134 4.04 1.19 -2.05
CA ILE A 134 3.27 0.74 -0.87
C ILE A 134 4.04 0.91 0.45
N GLU A 135 5.36 0.68 0.42
CA GLU A 135 6.26 0.83 1.56
C GLU A 135 6.32 2.28 2.05
N SER A 136 6.20 3.23 1.12
CA SER A 136 6.13 4.65 1.45
C SER A 136 4.83 5.01 2.16
N LEU A 137 3.75 4.22 2.04
CA LEU A 137 2.46 4.51 2.67
C LEU A 137 2.40 4.08 4.13
N VAL A 138 3.27 3.16 4.56
CA VAL A 138 3.33 2.67 5.95
C VAL A 138 3.76 3.78 6.89
N THR A 139 2.84 4.25 7.73
CA THR A 139 3.13 5.21 8.82
C THR A 139 3.34 4.48 10.14
N TYR A 140 3.98 5.16 11.09
CA TYR A 140 4.07 4.68 12.47
C TYR A 140 2.68 4.51 13.11
N GLU A 141 1.76 5.45 12.85
CA GLU A 141 0.38 5.39 13.34
C GLU A 141 -0.34 4.13 12.83
N MET A 142 -0.15 3.75 11.56
CA MET A 142 -0.71 2.51 11.02
C MET A 142 -0.18 1.28 11.75
N ALA A 143 1.13 1.17 11.95
CA ALA A 143 1.73 0.06 12.70
C ALA A 143 1.22 0.01 14.15
N SER A 144 1.13 1.16 14.81
CA SER A 144 0.55 1.29 16.16
C SER A 144 -0.90 0.80 16.22
N ARG A 145 -1.73 1.21 15.25
CA ARG A 145 -3.14 0.77 15.17
C ARG A 145 -3.27 -0.73 14.91
N TRP A 146 -2.43 -1.30 14.04
CA TRP A 146 -2.39 -2.75 13.80
C TRP A 146 -2.01 -3.51 15.07
N LEU A 147 -0.97 -3.07 15.78
CA LEU A 147 -0.56 -3.68 17.04
C LEU A 147 -1.64 -3.55 18.12
N SER A 148 -2.29 -2.38 18.21
CA SER A 148 -3.41 -2.17 19.13
C SER A 148 -4.57 -3.10 18.83
N GLN A 149 -4.89 -3.34 17.55
CA GLN A 149 -5.92 -4.29 17.16
C GLN A 149 -5.51 -5.72 17.54
N ALA A 150 -4.28 -6.13 17.22
CA ALA A 150 -3.76 -7.45 17.60
C ALA A 150 -3.82 -7.68 19.12
N ASN A 151 -3.54 -6.65 19.92
CA ASN A 151 -3.62 -6.73 21.39
C ASN A 151 -5.05 -6.99 21.91
N THR A 152 -6.09 -6.66 21.12
CA THR A 152 -7.47 -7.02 21.49
C THR A 152 -7.81 -8.49 21.22
N HIS A 153 -7.13 -9.13 20.26
CA HIS A 153 -7.38 -10.52 19.87
C HIS A 153 -6.40 -11.51 20.53
N SER A 154 -5.14 -11.12 20.72
CA SER A 154 -4.07 -11.95 21.26
C SER A 154 -3.18 -11.16 22.24
N PRO A 155 -3.73 -10.74 23.40
CA PRO A 155 -3.02 -9.87 24.34
C PRO A 155 -1.75 -10.52 24.92
N GLU A 156 -1.75 -11.83 25.21
CA GLU A 156 -0.57 -12.50 25.76
C GLU A 156 0.59 -12.57 24.76
N LEU A 157 0.33 -12.77 23.47
CA LEU A 157 1.35 -12.72 22.41
C LEU A 157 2.01 -11.34 22.33
N VAL A 158 1.20 -10.27 22.33
CA VAL A 158 1.72 -8.89 22.28
C VAL A 158 2.50 -8.55 23.54
N LYS A 159 2.02 -8.97 24.71
CA LYS A 159 2.71 -8.78 25.98
C LYS A 159 4.06 -9.48 26.02
N GLU A 160 4.14 -10.73 25.56
CA GLU A 160 5.40 -11.47 25.49
C GLU A 160 6.39 -10.80 24.52
N LEU A 161 5.96 -10.41 23.32
CA LEU A 161 6.79 -9.66 22.37
C LEU A 161 7.35 -8.37 22.99
N ASN A 162 6.52 -7.62 23.72
CA ASN A 162 6.96 -6.41 24.41
C ASN A 162 8.01 -6.72 25.49
N GLN A 163 7.86 -7.83 26.23
CA GLN A 163 8.84 -8.29 27.22
C GLN A 163 10.17 -8.70 26.57
N GLN A 164 10.13 -9.24 25.36
CA GLN A 164 11.33 -9.56 24.56
C GLN A 164 11.97 -8.32 23.89
N GLY A 165 11.46 -7.10 24.15
CA GLY A 165 12.04 -5.86 23.64
C GLY A 165 11.53 -5.44 22.27
N MET A 166 10.45 -6.04 21.77
CA MET A 166 9.75 -5.54 20.58
C MET A 166 9.16 -4.15 20.87
N THR A 167 9.28 -3.26 19.89
CA THR A 167 8.68 -1.91 19.95
C THR A 167 7.90 -1.64 18.67
N ILE A 168 6.95 -0.71 18.73
CA ILE A 168 6.20 -0.26 17.54
C ILE A 168 7.15 0.22 16.44
N GLY A 169 8.28 0.85 16.79
CA GLY A 169 9.28 1.29 15.82
C GLY A 169 9.96 0.13 15.08
N ILE A 170 10.26 -0.97 15.79
CA ILE A 170 10.79 -2.20 15.18
C ILE A 170 9.73 -2.80 14.26
N LEU A 171 8.49 -2.99 14.75
CA LEU A 171 7.39 -3.53 13.94
C LEU A 171 7.16 -2.70 12.67
N TRP A 172 7.10 -1.37 12.80
CA TRP A 172 6.95 -0.45 11.66
C TRP A 172 8.06 -0.62 10.62
N SER A 173 9.30 -0.73 11.08
CA SER A 173 10.46 -0.92 10.19
C SER A 173 10.43 -2.29 9.51
N VAL A 174 10.12 -3.37 10.25
CA VAL A 174 9.93 -4.72 9.70
C VAL A 174 8.82 -4.72 8.65
N MET A 175 7.66 -4.12 8.93
CA MET A 175 6.55 -4.03 7.98
C MET A 175 6.97 -3.33 6.67
N LYS A 176 7.76 -2.24 6.76
CA LYS A 176 8.28 -1.54 5.59
C LYS A 176 9.20 -2.42 4.74
N LEU A 177 10.15 -3.09 5.37
CA LEU A 177 11.12 -3.95 4.69
C LEU A 177 10.42 -5.14 4.00
N LEU A 178 9.45 -5.76 4.67
CA LEU A 178 8.65 -6.83 4.07
C LEU A 178 7.85 -6.34 2.86
N LEU A 179 7.25 -5.15 2.94
CA LEU A 179 6.47 -4.57 1.84
C LEU A 179 7.32 -4.09 0.66
N GLU A 180 8.55 -3.66 0.91
CA GLU A 180 9.56 -3.38 -0.11
C GLU A 180 9.88 -4.65 -0.92
N GLU A 181 10.00 -5.79 -0.26
CA GLU A 181 10.17 -7.12 -0.88
C GLU A 181 8.85 -7.76 -1.36
N ARG A 182 7.72 -7.04 -1.30
CA ARG A 182 6.37 -7.54 -1.66
C ARG A 182 5.94 -8.80 -0.90
N ILE A 183 6.40 -8.93 0.34
CA ILE A 183 6.01 -10.00 1.25
C ILE A 183 4.73 -9.56 1.97
N PRO A 184 3.65 -10.36 1.91
CA PRO A 184 2.40 -10.02 2.58
C PRO A 184 2.58 -9.99 4.09
N LEU A 185 1.90 -9.06 4.76
CA LEU A 185 1.86 -8.93 6.21
C LEU A 185 0.77 -9.79 6.86
N HIS A 186 -0.18 -10.30 6.07
CA HIS A 186 -1.23 -11.18 6.57
C HIS A 186 -0.79 -12.66 6.62
N PRO A 187 -1.45 -13.49 7.46
CA PRO A 187 -2.19 -13.07 8.65
C PRO A 187 -1.29 -12.34 9.64
N PHE A 188 -1.83 -11.33 10.35
CA PHE A 188 -1.00 -10.44 11.16
C PHE A 188 -0.54 -11.12 12.45
N GLU A 189 -1.36 -12.00 13.01
CA GLU A 189 -1.03 -12.84 14.17
C GLU A 189 0.15 -13.77 13.86
N GLU A 190 0.14 -14.44 12.70
CA GLU A 190 1.25 -15.28 12.25
C GLU A 190 2.55 -14.48 12.05
N LEU A 191 2.45 -13.23 11.58
CA LEU A 191 3.60 -12.32 11.50
C LEU A 191 4.19 -12.07 12.88
N LEU A 192 3.35 -11.78 13.88
CA LEU A 192 3.77 -11.56 15.26
C LEU A 192 4.36 -12.83 15.90
N GLU A 193 3.77 -14.00 15.66
CA GLU A 193 4.32 -15.29 16.11
C GLU A 193 5.70 -15.55 15.50
N THR A 194 5.87 -15.27 14.21
CA THR A 194 7.17 -15.42 13.53
C THR A 194 8.21 -14.45 14.09
N MET A 195 7.79 -13.23 14.46
CA MET A 195 8.65 -12.30 15.19
C MET A 195 9.03 -12.86 16.56
N LEU A 196 8.09 -13.41 17.32
CA LEU A 196 8.36 -13.99 18.63
C LEU A 196 9.36 -15.16 18.53
N ASP A 197 9.15 -16.06 17.58
CA ASP A 197 10.08 -17.16 17.29
C ASP A 197 11.50 -16.65 16.99
N PHE A 198 11.63 -15.53 16.26
CA PHE A 198 12.93 -14.88 16.05
C PHE A 198 13.57 -14.43 17.37
N TYR A 199 12.83 -13.71 18.23
CA TYR A 199 13.33 -13.25 19.53
C TYR A 199 13.72 -14.40 20.46
N LEU A 200 12.99 -15.52 20.42
CA LEU A 200 13.31 -16.71 21.23
C LEU A 200 14.55 -17.45 20.74
N GLN A 201 14.79 -17.51 19.42
CA GLN A 201 15.97 -18.15 18.84
C GLN A 201 17.24 -17.28 18.94
N HIS A 202 17.06 -15.98 19.11
CA HIS A 202 18.13 -15.02 19.26
C HIS A 202 17.94 -14.30 20.60
N PRO A 203 18.15 -14.95 21.75
CA PRO A 203 18.09 -14.25 23.02
C PRO A 203 19.23 -13.23 23.10
N HIS A 204 19.03 -12.14 23.85
CA HIS A 204 20.12 -11.24 24.21
C HIS A 204 21.08 -11.98 25.16
N GLU A 205 22.18 -12.52 24.64
CA GLU A 205 23.19 -13.20 25.46
C GLU A 205 24.14 -12.18 26.13
N GLY A 206 24.26 -12.24 27.45
CA GLY A 206 25.30 -11.55 28.22
C GLY A 206 25.11 -10.04 28.40
N TYR A 207 26.22 -9.31 28.59
CA TYR A 207 26.22 -7.85 28.70
C TYR A 207 26.23 -7.24 27.29
N THR A 208 25.06 -7.08 26.68
CA THR A 208 24.91 -6.22 25.51
C THR A 208 24.87 -4.75 25.95
N PRO A 209 25.73 -3.88 25.40
CA PRO A 209 25.61 -2.44 25.61
C PRO A 209 24.19 -1.95 25.26
N PRO A 210 23.67 -0.89 25.92
CA PRO A 210 22.31 -0.40 25.69
C PRO A 210 21.95 -0.14 24.23
N GLU A 211 22.95 0.23 23.42
CA GLU A 211 22.82 0.49 21.98
C GLU A 211 22.51 -0.77 21.15
N TRP A 212 22.88 -1.96 21.64
CA TRP A 212 22.73 -3.25 20.94
C TRP A 212 21.69 -4.17 21.59
N THR A 213 20.90 -3.63 22.53
CA THR A 213 19.79 -4.35 23.20
C THR A 213 18.60 -4.62 22.29
N ARG A 214 18.66 -4.29 20.99
CA ARG A 214 17.54 -4.46 20.06
C ARG A 214 18.04 -5.02 18.74
N PHE A 215 17.36 -6.05 18.25
CA PHE A 215 17.64 -6.61 16.93
C PHE A 215 17.39 -5.58 15.84
N HIS A 216 18.25 -5.58 14.83
CA HIS A 216 18.07 -4.72 13.68
C HIS A 216 16.85 -5.21 12.87
N PRO A 217 15.91 -4.32 12.47
CA PRO A 217 14.69 -4.73 11.77
C PRO A 217 14.94 -5.56 10.49
N SER A 218 16.08 -5.37 9.83
CA SER A 218 16.44 -6.17 8.65
C SER A 218 16.62 -7.65 8.95
N ASP A 219 17.13 -7.99 10.13
CA ASP A 219 17.42 -9.38 10.48
C ASP A 219 16.12 -10.14 10.75
N ILE A 220 15.20 -9.46 11.46
CA ILE A 220 13.84 -9.93 11.68
C ILE A 220 13.11 -10.08 10.33
N ALA A 221 13.18 -9.08 9.45
CA ALA A 221 12.51 -9.13 8.14
C ALA A 221 13.05 -10.27 7.26
N LYS A 222 14.37 -10.47 7.21
CA LYS A 222 15.00 -11.60 6.49
C LYS A 222 14.56 -12.95 7.05
N TYR A 223 14.48 -13.06 8.37
CA TYR A 223 13.99 -14.27 9.03
C TYR A 223 12.52 -14.57 8.68
N ILE A 224 11.65 -13.57 8.71
CA ILE A 224 10.25 -13.72 8.31
C ILE A 224 10.14 -14.11 6.83
N SER A 225 10.94 -13.47 5.96
CA SER A 225 11.00 -13.74 4.52
C SER A 225 11.37 -15.20 4.24
N SER A 226 12.41 -15.72 4.91
CA SER A 226 12.84 -17.11 4.75
C SER A 226 11.77 -18.10 5.22
N ARG A 227 11.17 -17.88 6.40
CA ARG A 227 10.07 -18.71 6.93
C ARG A 227 8.86 -18.74 6.00
N LYS A 228 8.43 -17.59 5.47
CA LYS A 228 7.31 -17.53 4.51
C LYS A 228 7.64 -18.23 3.18
N LYS A 229 8.88 -18.12 2.70
CA LYS A 229 9.33 -18.83 1.49
C LYS A 229 9.32 -20.35 1.68
N GLU A 230 9.84 -20.83 2.80
CA GLU A 230 9.83 -22.26 3.13
C GLU A 230 8.42 -22.84 3.20
N ARG A 231 7.49 -22.12 3.82
CA ARG A 231 6.08 -22.54 3.93
C ARG A 231 5.41 -22.65 2.57
N ARG A 232 5.57 -21.65 1.69
CA ARG A 232 5.04 -21.70 0.31
C ARG A 232 5.57 -22.91 -0.48
N VAL A 233 6.84 -23.25 -0.32
CA VAL A 233 7.45 -24.42 -0.98
C VAL A 233 6.84 -25.73 -0.45
N ARG A 234 6.59 -25.82 0.88
CA ARG A 234 5.96 -27.01 1.49
C ARG A 234 4.53 -27.20 1.01
N GLU A 235 3.73 -26.13 1.03
CA GLU A 235 2.34 -26.15 0.53
C GLU A 235 2.30 -26.56 -0.95
N GLY A 236 3.15 -25.97 -1.80
CA GLY A 236 3.24 -26.33 -3.22
C GLY A 236 3.60 -27.80 -3.48
N LYS A 237 4.51 -28.39 -2.70
CA LYS A 237 4.83 -29.83 -2.78
C LYS A 237 3.66 -30.71 -2.34
N GLN A 238 2.91 -30.28 -1.34
CA GLN A 238 1.76 -31.02 -0.83
C GLN A 238 0.62 -31.06 -1.87
N PHE A 239 0.39 -29.97 -2.62
CA PHE A 239 -0.57 -29.95 -3.73
C PHE A 239 -0.15 -30.85 -4.91
N ILE A 240 1.14 -30.90 -5.26
CA ILE A 240 1.64 -31.79 -6.33
C ILE A 240 1.45 -33.26 -5.96
N ASN A 241 1.62 -33.62 -4.68
CA ASN A 241 1.48 -35.00 -4.21
C ASN A 241 0.02 -35.47 -4.05
N VAL A 242 -0.97 -34.59 -4.18
CA VAL A 242 -2.40 -34.94 -4.02
C VAL A 242 -3.10 -35.28 -5.35
N ILE A 243 -2.49 -34.98 -6.52
CA ILE A 243 -3.08 -35.26 -7.85
C ILE A 243 -2.66 -36.64 -8.42
N SER A 244 -2.25 -37.60 -7.58
CA SER A 244 -2.07 -38.99 -8.03
C SER A 244 -3.09 -39.91 -7.38
N PHE A 245 -4.33 -39.84 -7.85
CA PHE A 245 -5.25 -40.98 -7.78
C PHE A 245 -5.47 -41.51 -9.20
N SER A 246 -4.78 -42.62 -9.48
CA SER A 246 -5.09 -43.50 -10.61
C SER A 246 -6.28 -44.39 -10.21
N LYS A 247 -7.45 -44.16 -10.80
CA LYS A 247 -8.17 -45.12 -11.65
C LYS A 247 -9.51 -44.55 -12.10
#